data_AF-Q2GT87-F1
#
_entry.id   AF-Q2GT87-F1
#
_cell.length_a   1.000
_cell.length_b   1.000
_cell.length_c   1.000
_cell.angle_alpha   90.00
_cell.angle_beta   90.00
_cell.angle_gamma   90.00
#
_symmetry.space_group_name_H-M   'P 1'
#
loop_
_entity.id
_entity.type
_entity.pdbx_description
1 polymer ?
#
loop_
_entity_poly.entity_id
_entity_poly.type
_entity_poly.pdbx_seq_one_letter_code
_entity_poly.pdbx_strand_id
1 'polypeptide(L)'
;MVVSGYQEKEGESLTPFYNLITTKTTQLKQSVHPWSPAPNGQLTSRPHNASRILNAAAALRLISAKTTIPVPRLLGSGTNPDGNAWLETERAPHGVWLDVVRDRCRMPPGKRHVAADDSGECDECDRIARANARRFVADEVLPQLNALTSDVTGLGGRVIPPLWVAFHEGDPGWVPKKMEGGEEGEGLWIGRRRDTSPRSFRSGL
;
A
#
# COMPACT_ATOMS: atom_id res chain seq x y z
N MET A 1 18.86 -4.46 -25.16
CA MET A 1 19.94 -3.46 -25.00
C MET A 1 19.58 -2.61 -23.79
N VAL A 2 20.44 -2.63 -22.77
CA VAL A 2 20.14 -2.25 -21.38
C VAL A 2 20.12 -0.73 -21.23
N VAL A 3 18.97 -0.15 -20.85
CA VAL A 3 18.91 1.25 -20.42
C VAL A 3 18.82 1.25 -18.90
N SER A 4 19.92 1.67 -18.27
CA SER A 4 20.07 1.90 -16.83
C SER A 4 18.79 2.57 -16.27
N GLY A 5 17.99 1.79 -15.55
CA GLY A 5 16.97 2.31 -14.65
C GLY A 5 17.69 2.93 -13.46
N TYR A 6 17.11 3.99 -12.90
CA TYR A 6 17.47 4.41 -11.54
C TYR A 6 17.11 3.23 -10.65
N GLN A 7 18.11 2.41 -10.35
CA GLN A 7 17.99 1.39 -9.33
C GLN A 7 17.96 2.18 -8.03
N GLU A 8 16.95 1.95 -7.18
CA GLU A 8 17.26 1.99 -5.74
C GLU A 8 18.55 1.18 -5.62
N LYS A 9 19.64 1.87 -5.25
CA LYS A 9 20.91 1.20 -5.01
C LYS A 9 20.60 0.06 -4.05
N GLU A 10 21.16 -1.12 -4.33
CA GLU A 10 21.18 -2.17 -3.33
C GLU A 10 21.54 -1.56 -1.98
N GLY A 11 20.77 -1.90 -0.96
CA GLY A 11 20.91 -1.21 0.31
C GLY A 11 19.65 -1.25 1.14
N GLU A 12 19.82 -0.69 2.33
CA GLU A 12 18.79 -0.58 3.34
C GLU A 12 18.26 0.85 3.33
N SER A 13 16.93 0.97 3.19
CA SER A 13 16.20 2.21 3.42
C SER A 13 15.43 2.07 4.71
N LEU A 14 15.81 2.89 5.69
CA LEU A 14 15.11 2.99 6.96
C LEU A 14 14.04 4.06 6.85
N THR A 15 12.77 3.64 6.92
CA THR A 15 11.66 4.57 7.12
C THR A 15 11.21 4.50 8.56
N PRO A 16 10.55 5.55 9.08
CA PRO A 16 9.81 5.52 10.34
C PRO A 16 8.96 4.26 10.58
N PHE A 17 8.48 3.62 9.51
CA PHE A 17 7.46 2.58 9.62
C PHE A 17 7.94 1.21 9.17
N TYR A 18 9.00 1.12 8.39
CA TYR A 18 9.49 -0.17 7.90
C TYR A 18 10.94 -0.04 7.48
N ASN A 19 11.64 -1.15 7.60
CA ASN A 19 12.93 -1.36 6.97
C ASN A 19 12.67 -1.96 5.59
N LEU A 20 13.22 -1.34 4.56
CA LEU A 20 13.20 -1.85 3.21
C LEU A 20 14.62 -2.25 2.83
N ILE A 21 14.81 -3.53 2.55
CA ILE A 21 16.08 -4.09 2.11
C ILE A 21 15.91 -4.50 0.65
N THR A 22 16.66 -3.86 -0.24
CA THR A 22 16.60 -4.12 -1.69
C THR A 22 17.90 -4.78 -2.14
N THR A 23 17.77 -5.94 -2.80
CA THR A 23 18.88 -6.64 -3.47
C THR A 23 18.72 -6.56 -5.00
N LYS A 24 19.62 -7.20 -5.75
CA LYS A 24 19.49 -7.31 -7.22
C LYS A 24 18.17 -7.95 -7.65
N THR A 25 17.72 -8.94 -6.88
CA THR A 25 16.65 -9.86 -7.27
C THR A 25 15.44 -9.79 -6.34
N THR A 26 15.57 -9.20 -5.16
CA THR A 26 14.50 -9.21 -4.14
C THR A 26 14.31 -7.85 -3.47
N GLN A 27 13.12 -7.68 -2.90
CA GLN A 27 12.79 -6.59 -1.99
C GLN A 27 12.12 -7.18 -0.74
N LEU A 28 12.74 -6.95 0.41
CA LEU A 28 12.27 -7.36 1.73
C LEU A 28 11.78 -6.11 2.47
N LYS A 29 10.52 -6.15 2.90
CA LYS A 29 9.91 -5.10 3.73
C LYS A 29 9.57 -5.67 5.09
N GLN A 30 10.11 -5.07 6.13
CA GLN A 30 9.93 -5.50 7.52
C GLN A 30 9.33 -4.37 8.35
N SER A 31 8.31 -4.68 9.16
CA SER A 31 7.73 -3.70 10.09
C SER A 31 8.73 -3.35 11.17
N VAL A 32 8.76 -2.07 11.54
CA VAL A 32 9.51 -1.58 12.70
C VAL A 32 8.61 -1.66 13.95
N HIS A 33 9.20 -1.99 15.09
CA HIS A 33 8.50 -2.08 16.37
C HIS A 33 7.99 -0.69 16.80
N PRO A 34 6.78 -0.55 17.39
CA PRO A 34 6.24 0.73 17.85
C PRO A 34 7.14 1.56 18.78
N TRP A 35 8.11 0.91 19.43
CA TRP A 35 9.03 1.53 20.39
C TRP A 35 10.46 1.68 19.85
N SER A 36 10.69 1.34 18.58
CA SER A 36 11.98 1.60 17.97
C SER A 36 12.11 3.12 17.75
N PRO A 37 13.21 3.73 18.19
CA PRO A 37 13.47 5.13 17.89
C PRO A 37 13.64 5.28 16.37
N ALA A 38 12.92 6.22 15.78
CA ALA A 38 13.17 6.60 14.40
C ALA A 38 14.56 7.26 14.28
N PRO A 39 15.14 7.35 13.07
CA PRO A 39 16.41 8.02 12.84
C PRO A 39 16.47 9.47 13.34
N ASN A 40 15.32 10.12 13.51
CA ASN A 40 15.18 11.48 14.03
C ASN A 40 14.82 11.54 15.54
N GLY A 41 14.85 10.43 16.26
CA GLY A 41 14.53 10.34 17.69
C GLY A 41 13.03 10.36 18.03
N GLN A 42 12.13 10.46 17.05
CA GLN A 42 10.69 10.35 17.30
C GLN A 42 10.26 8.89 17.44
N LEU A 43 9.30 8.62 18.35
CA LEU A 43 8.61 7.34 18.36
C LEU A 43 7.72 7.26 17.12
N THR A 44 8.02 6.33 16.23
CA THR A 44 7.26 6.15 14.98
C THR A 44 6.40 4.91 15.08
N SER A 45 5.40 4.95 15.95
CA SER A 45 4.38 3.91 15.95
C SER A 45 3.33 4.25 14.89
N ARG A 46 3.37 3.55 13.76
CA ARG A 46 2.18 3.44 12.91
C ARG A 46 1.30 2.34 13.49
N PRO A 47 0.05 2.64 13.89
CA PRO A 47 -0.85 1.59 14.36
C PRO A 47 -1.01 0.47 13.32
N HIS A 48 -1.05 -0.77 13.82
CA HIS A 48 -1.23 -1.99 13.03
C HIS A 48 -0.18 -2.20 11.94
N ASN A 49 1.05 -1.70 12.13
CA ASN A 49 2.10 -1.78 11.13
C ASN A 49 2.39 -3.21 10.65
N ALA A 50 2.56 -4.15 11.59
CA ALA A 50 2.71 -5.57 11.26
C ALA A 50 1.52 -6.11 10.44
N SER A 51 0.29 -5.75 10.83
CA SER A 51 -0.91 -6.13 10.06
C SER A 51 -0.93 -5.51 8.66
N ARG A 52 -0.42 -4.28 8.47
CA ARG A 52 -0.29 -3.64 7.15
C ARG A 52 0.67 -4.39 6.23
N ILE A 53 1.78 -4.89 6.75
CA ILE A 53 2.73 -5.73 6.00
C ILE A 53 2.07 -7.05 5.59
N LEU A 54 1.41 -7.75 6.53
CA LEU A 54 0.70 -9.00 6.21
C LEU A 54 -0.44 -8.79 5.21
N ASN A 55 -1.17 -7.69 5.32
CA ASN A 55 -2.24 -7.33 4.39
C ASN A 55 -1.69 -7.03 2.99
N ALA A 56 -0.52 -6.40 2.88
CA ALA A 56 0.15 -6.22 1.59
C ALA A 56 0.55 -7.57 0.96
N ALA A 57 1.07 -8.52 1.75
CA ALA A 57 1.37 -9.86 1.25
C ALA A 57 0.12 -10.61 0.78
N ALA A 58 -0.99 -10.52 1.53
CA ALA A 58 -2.27 -11.10 1.13
C ALA A 58 -2.82 -10.45 -0.15
N ALA A 59 -2.66 -9.13 -0.31
CA ALA A 59 -3.10 -8.41 -1.50
C ALA A 59 -2.31 -8.84 -2.74
N LEU A 60 -0.99 -8.97 -2.60
CA LEU A 60 -0.13 -9.47 -3.67
C LEU A 60 -0.54 -10.88 -4.10
N ARG A 61 -0.81 -11.79 -3.16
CA ARG A 61 -1.31 -13.14 -3.47
C ARG A 61 -2.65 -13.10 -4.20
N LEU A 62 -3.58 -12.26 -3.75
CA LEU A 62 -4.91 -12.15 -4.36
C LEU A 62 -4.80 -11.62 -5.79
N ILE A 63 -4.10 -10.50 -5.98
CA ILE A 63 -3.95 -9.83 -7.28
C ILE A 63 -3.22 -10.76 -8.26
N SER A 64 -2.12 -11.40 -7.85
CA SER A 64 -1.38 -12.29 -8.74
C SER A 64 -2.17 -13.55 -9.13
N ALA A 65 -3.05 -14.04 -8.26
CA ALA A 65 -3.85 -15.23 -8.52
C ALA A 65 -5.12 -14.96 -9.33
N LYS A 66 -5.66 -13.73 -9.27
CA LYS A 66 -7.01 -13.41 -9.79
C LYS A 66 -7.02 -12.38 -10.92
N THR A 67 -5.89 -11.79 -11.24
CA THR A 67 -5.79 -10.75 -12.27
C THR A 67 -4.59 -11.00 -13.17
N THR A 68 -4.54 -10.32 -14.30
CA THR A 68 -3.34 -10.25 -15.17
C THR A 68 -2.47 -9.04 -14.84
N ILE A 69 -2.81 -8.28 -13.79
CA ILE A 69 -2.04 -7.11 -13.38
C ILE A 69 -0.63 -7.55 -12.99
N PRO A 70 0.42 -6.99 -13.62
CA PRO A 70 1.79 -7.27 -13.27
C PRO A 70 2.07 -6.72 -11.86
N VAL A 71 2.30 -7.64 -10.93
CA VAL A 71 2.72 -7.34 -9.56
C VAL A 71 4.00 -8.11 -9.23
N PRO A 72 4.84 -7.60 -8.32
CA PRO A 72 6.00 -8.34 -7.82
C PRO A 72 5.59 -9.72 -7.28
N ARG A 73 6.30 -10.77 -7.68
CA ARG A 73 6.03 -12.12 -7.20
C ARG A 73 6.36 -12.21 -5.71
N LEU A 74 5.40 -12.64 -4.89
CA LEU A 74 5.66 -12.87 -3.48
C LEU A 74 6.56 -14.10 -3.30
N LEU A 75 7.70 -13.91 -2.64
CA LEU A 75 8.65 -14.97 -2.28
C LEU A 75 8.32 -15.55 -0.91
N GLY A 76 7.96 -14.70 0.03
CA GLY A 76 7.66 -15.09 1.41
C GLY A 76 6.98 -13.99 2.19
N SER A 77 6.39 -14.36 3.32
CA SER A 77 5.83 -13.42 4.29
C SER A 77 5.66 -14.11 5.63
N GLY A 78 5.77 -13.39 6.74
CA GLY A 78 5.54 -13.97 8.05
C GLY A 78 5.60 -12.97 9.19
N THR A 79 5.60 -13.52 10.39
CA THR A 79 5.80 -12.80 11.64
C THR A 79 7.04 -13.35 12.31
N ASN A 80 7.93 -12.47 12.75
CA ASN A 80 9.12 -12.79 13.52
C ASN A 80 8.75 -13.04 15.00
N PRO A 81 9.60 -13.71 15.78
CA PRO A 81 9.32 -13.98 17.20
C PRO A 81 9.10 -12.73 18.06
N ASP A 82 9.62 -11.58 17.63
CA ASP A 82 9.47 -10.27 18.26
C ASP A 82 8.14 -9.56 17.91
N GLY A 83 7.27 -10.20 17.11
CA GLY A 83 5.99 -9.66 16.68
C GLY A 83 6.06 -8.76 15.43
N ASN A 84 7.24 -8.50 14.89
CA ASN A 84 7.37 -7.77 13.63
C ASN A 84 6.96 -8.65 12.45
N ALA A 85 6.23 -8.08 11.49
CA ALA A 85 5.90 -8.77 10.24
C ALA A 85 6.88 -8.42 9.13
N TRP A 86 7.03 -9.35 8.19
CA TRP A 86 7.83 -9.16 6.99
C TRP A 86 7.11 -9.70 5.75
N LEU A 87 7.44 -9.13 4.61
CA LEU A 87 7.11 -9.67 3.29
C LEU A 87 8.32 -9.52 2.38
N GLU A 88 8.57 -10.53 1.56
CA GLU A 88 9.63 -10.55 0.57
C GLU A 88 9.04 -10.81 -0.81
N THR A 89 9.50 -10.04 -1.80
CA THR A 89 9.06 -10.12 -3.19
C THR A 89 10.26 -10.19 -4.13
N GLU A 90 10.05 -10.73 -5.33
CA GLU A 90 10.96 -10.48 -6.44
C GLU A 90 11.00 -8.98 -6.71
N ARG A 91 12.20 -8.47 -6.97
CA ARG A 91 12.34 -7.13 -7.48
C ARG A 91 11.68 -7.06 -8.86
N ALA A 92 10.83 -6.06 -9.08
CA ALA A 92 10.20 -5.83 -10.37
C ALA A 92 11.29 -5.80 -11.46
N PRO A 93 11.34 -6.79 -12.37
CA PRO A 93 12.55 -7.08 -13.13
C PRO A 93 12.82 -6.02 -14.21
N HIS A 94 11.78 -5.35 -14.69
CA HIS A 94 11.84 -4.41 -15.81
C HIS A 94 10.90 -3.23 -15.57
N GLY A 95 11.46 -2.09 -15.19
CA GLY A 95 10.67 -0.87 -15.00
C GLY A 95 11.58 0.33 -14.76
N VAL A 96 11.08 1.50 -15.13
CA VAL A 96 11.65 2.79 -14.76
C VAL A 96 10.60 3.49 -13.93
N TRP A 97 10.99 4.02 -12.78
CA TRP A 97 10.09 4.80 -11.95
C TRP A 97 9.66 6.06 -12.71
N LEU A 98 8.38 6.42 -12.62
CA LEU A 98 7.82 7.52 -13.40
C LEU A 98 8.44 8.89 -13.03
N ASP A 99 8.88 9.05 -11.78
CA ASP A 99 9.52 10.26 -11.28
C ASP A 99 10.90 10.51 -11.92
N VAL A 100 11.66 9.46 -12.21
CA VAL A 100 13.00 9.56 -12.83
C VAL A 100 12.96 9.47 -14.36
N VAL A 101 11.78 9.33 -14.98
CA VAL A 101 11.69 9.30 -16.45
C VAL A 101 12.19 10.61 -17.03
N ARG A 102 11.86 11.73 -16.37
CA ARG A 102 12.21 13.08 -16.79
C ARG A 102 13.72 13.30 -16.84
N ASP A 103 14.50 12.67 -15.97
CA ASP A 103 15.94 12.95 -15.81
C ASP A 103 16.77 12.80 -17.09
N ARG A 104 16.28 12.07 -18.10
CA ARG A 104 16.91 11.95 -19.42
C ARG A 104 15.98 11.40 -20.47
N CYS A 105 16.27 11.70 -21.74
CA CYS A 105 15.56 11.10 -22.86
C CYS A 105 15.74 9.56 -22.89
N ARG A 106 14.62 8.84 -22.96
CA ARG A 106 14.57 7.37 -22.96
C ARG A 106 14.44 6.76 -24.36
N MET A 107 14.38 7.59 -25.40
CA MET A 107 14.26 7.14 -26.79
C MET A 107 15.61 6.65 -27.34
N PRO A 108 15.59 5.66 -28.26
CA PRO A 108 16.81 5.17 -28.89
C PRO A 108 17.50 6.26 -29.74
N PRO A 109 18.81 6.11 -30.05
CA PRO A 109 19.51 7.00 -30.96
C PRO A 109 18.76 7.21 -32.29
N GLY A 110 18.75 8.42 -32.81
CA GLY A 110 18.00 8.80 -34.02
C GLY A 110 16.51 9.10 -33.81
N LYS A 111 15.95 8.85 -32.61
CA LYS A 111 14.58 9.22 -32.23
C LYS A 111 14.51 10.00 -30.91
N ARG A 112 15.64 10.56 -30.49
CA ARG A 112 15.70 11.34 -29.25
C ARG A 112 14.85 12.60 -29.37
N HIS A 113 14.15 12.93 -28.29
CA HIS A 113 13.38 14.17 -28.18
C HIS A 113 14.26 15.38 -27.88
N VAL A 114 15.45 15.14 -27.31
CA VAL A 114 16.47 16.16 -27.00
C VAL A 114 17.71 15.89 -27.86
N ALA A 115 18.54 16.91 -28.05
CA ALA A 115 19.78 16.79 -28.83
C ALA A 115 20.73 15.74 -28.22
N ALA A 116 21.67 15.22 -29.01
CA ALA A 116 22.53 14.10 -28.60
C ALA A 116 23.54 14.47 -27.49
N ASP A 117 23.95 15.73 -27.46
CA ASP A 117 24.81 16.38 -26.48
C ASP A 117 24.03 16.91 -25.26
N ASP A 118 22.71 17.04 -25.38
CA ASP A 118 21.83 17.42 -24.29
C ASP A 118 21.49 16.19 -23.43
N SER A 119 22.24 16.04 -22.34
CA SER A 119 21.99 15.03 -21.32
C SER A 119 20.87 15.43 -20.34
N GLY A 120 20.17 16.52 -20.63
CA GLY A 120 19.19 17.15 -19.75
C GLY A 120 17.85 16.44 -19.63
N GLU A 121 17.00 17.08 -18.82
CA GLU A 121 15.62 16.69 -18.58
C GLU A 121 14.85 16.56 -19.91
N CYS A 122 13.96 15.57 -19.99
CA CYS A 122 13.16 15.28 -21.16
C CYS A 122 11.67 15.26 -20.82
N ASP A 123 11.04 16.43 -20.89
CA ASP A 123 9.61 16.62 -20.60
C ASP A 123 8.72 15.77 -21.50
N GLU A 124 9.12 15.55 -22.75
CA GLU A 124 8.34 14.73 -23.68
C GLU A 124 8.32 13.24 -23.28
N CYS A 125 9.45 12.71 -22.79
CA CYS A 125 9.47 11.36 -22.23
C CYS A 125 8.61 11.24 -20.97
N ASP A 126 8.67 12.23 -20.08
CA ASP A 126 7.83 12.26 -18.86
C ASP A 126 6.33 12.31 -19.23
N ARG A 127 5.94 13.19 -20.15
CA ARG A 127 4.58 13.33 -20.65
C ARG A 127 4.05 12.01 -21.22
N ILE A 128 4.82 11.36 -22.10
CA ILE A 128 4.45 10.06 -22.69
C ILE A 128 4.32 8.99 -21.61
N ALA A 129 5.30 8.88 -20.70
CA ALA A 129 5.28 7.86 -19.66
C ALA A 129 4.10 8.02 -18.71
N ARG A 130 3.78 9.25 -18.30
CA ARG A 130 2.59 9.54 -17.47
C ARG A 130 1.30 9.24 -18.21
N ALA A 131 1.20 9.58 -19.50
CA ALA A 131 0.02 9.25 -20.31
C ALA A 131 -0.17 7.73 -20.42
N ASN A 132 0.91 6.98 -20.67
CA ASN A 132 0.88 5.51 -20.72
C ASN A 132 0.49 4.90 -19.37
N ALA A 133 1.05 5.40 -18.27
CA ALA A 133 0.71 4.93 -16.93
C ALA A 133 -0.76 5.20 -16.58
N ARG A 134 -1.29 6.39 -16.93
CA ARG A 134 -2.70 6.71 -16.74
C ARG A 134 -3.61 5.77 -17.53
N ARG A 135 -3.30 5.53 -18.81
CA ARG A 135 -4.05 4.58 -19.64
C ARG A 135 -4.00 3.17 -19.06
N PHE A 136 -2.81 2.68 -18.71
CA PHE A 136 -2.65 1.37 -18.09
C PHE A 136 -3.49 1.24 -16.80
N VAL A 137 -3.50 2.26 -15.93
CA VAL A 137 -4.33 2.22 -14.72
C VAL A 137 -5.83 2.20 -15.06
N ALA A 138 -6.26 3.08 -15.95
CA ALA A 138 -7.68 3.24 -16.30
C ALA A 138 -8.24 2.04 -17.06
N ASP A 139 -7.47 1.52 -18.02
CA ASP A 139 -7.93 0.56 -19.01
C ASP A 139 -7.66 -0.89 -18.55
N GLU A 140 -6.61 -1.13 -17.77
CA GLU A 140 -6.20 -2.49 -17.36
C GLU A 140 -6.39 -2.73 -15.85
N VAL A 141 -5.87 -1.84 -14.99
CA VAL A 141 -5.82 -2.10 -13.54
C VAL A 141 -7.19 -1.96 -12.89
N LEU A 142 -7.85 -0.80 -13.06
CA LEU A 142 -9.11 -0.51 -12.37
C LEU A 142 -10.23 -1.48 -12.73
N PRO A 143 -10.46 -1.86 -14.01
CA PRO A 143 -11.52 -2.81 -14.36
C PRO A 143 -11.31 -4.18 -13.70
N GLN A 144 -10.07 -4.66 -13.67
CA GLN A 144 -9.75 -5.95 -13.06
C GLN A 144 -9.90 -5.93 -11.55
N LEU A 145 -9.46 -4.85 -10.87
CA LEU A 145 -9.67 -4.70 -9.43
C LEU A 145 -11.16 -4.56 -9.07
N ASN A 146 -11.95 -3.87 -9.90
CA ASN A 146 -13.39 -3.71 -9.68
C ASN A 146 -14.16 -5.03 -9.82
N ALA A 147 -13.64 -5.98 -10.61
CA ALA A 147 -14.20 -7.32 -10.73
C ALA A 147 -13.91 -8.20 -9.49
N LEU A 148 -12.99 -7.80 -8.59
CA LEU A 148 -12.69 -8.55 -7.37
C LEU A 148 -13.72 -8.21 -6.28
N THR A 149 -14.76 -9.03 -6.18
CA THR A 149 -15.78 -8.93 -5.13
C THR A 149 -15.59 -10.00 -4.06
N SER A 150 -15.93 -9.66 -2.81
CA SER A 150 -15.91 -10.57 -1.66
C SER A 150 -17.16 -10.31 -0.80
N ASP A 151 -17.75 -11.37 -0.28
CA ASP A 151 -18.81 -11.34 0.73
C ASP A 151 -18.25 -11.22 2.16
N VAL A 152 -16.95 -11.45 2.33
CA VAL A 152 -16.22 -11.24 3.58
C VAL A 152 -15.61 -9.84 3.63
N THR A 153 -15.81 -9.15 4.75
CA THR A 153 -15.19 -7.84 5.01
C THR A 153 -13.71 -7.99 5.32
N GLY A 154 -12.88 -7.17 4.68
CA GLY A 154 -11.44 -7.19 4.88
C GLY A 154 -10.74 -8.31 4.12
N LEU A 155 -9.46 -8.11 3.85
CA LEU A 155 -8.68 -9.04 3.07
C LEU A 155 -8.28 -10.23 3.94
N GLY A 156 -8.84 -11.41 3.66
CA GLY A 156 -8.69 -12.58 4.52
C GLY A 156 -9.36 -12.40 5.89
N GLY A 157 -10.46 -11.65 5.95
CA GLY A 157 -11.19 -11.38 7.21
C GLY A 157 -10.49 -10.40 8.15
N ARG A 158 -9.37 -9.79 7.72
CA ARG A 158 -8.64 -8.78 8.49
C ARG A 158 -8.98 -7.39 7.99
N VAL A 159 -9.29 -6.51 8.94
CA VAL A 159 -9.60 -5.10 8.65
C VAL A 159 -8.59 -4.24 9.37
N ILE A 160 -7.97 -3.34 8.62
CA ILE A 160 -7.04 -2.35 9.16
C ILE A 160 -7.82 -1.04 9.25
N PRO A 161 -8.02 -0.49 10.46
CA PRO A 161 -8.77 0.74 10.61
C PRO A 161 -8.05 1.91 9.90
N PRO A 162 -8.81 2.93 9.46
CA PRO A 162 -8.26 4.22 9.08
C PRO A 162 -7.36 4.77 10.20
N LEU A 163 -6.30 5.48 9.82
CA LEU A 163 -5.31 5.98 10.78
C LEU A 163 -5.94 6.85 11.88
N TRP A 164 -6.89 7.72 11.53
CA TRP A 164 -7.55 8.61 12.49
C TRP A 164 -8.35 7.84 13.56
N VAL A 165 -8.99 6.70 13.21
CA VAL A 165 -9.67 5.85 14.20
C VAL A 165 -8.67 5.20 15.15
N ALA A 166 -7.57 4.70 14.60
CA ALA A 166 -6.55 3.99 15.36
C ALA A 166 -5.81 4.85 16.39
N PHE A 167 -5.73 6.18 16.17
CA PHE A 167 -5.11 7.11 17.11
C PHE A 167 -6.06 7.58 18.22
N HIS A 168 -7.38 7.52 18.01
CA HIS A 168 -8.35 8.12 18.94
C HIS A 168 -9.08 7.13 19.86
N GLU A 169 -9.21 5.84 19.49
CA GLU A 169 -10.14 4.94 20.20
C GLU A 169 -9.51 3.80 21.03
N GLY A 170 -8.18 3.67 21.14
CA GLY A 170 -7.57 2.64 22.01
C GLY A 170 -8.08 1.22 21.68
N ASP A 171 -7.61 0.68 20.55
CA ASP A 171 -8.19 -0.45 19.82
C ASP A 171 -8.37 -1.78 20.62
N PRO A 172 -9.61 -2.30 20.78
CA PRO A 172 -9.85 -3.70 21.15
C PRO A 172 -10.02 -4.65 19.93
N GLY A 173 -9.85 -4.15 18.71
CA GLY A 173 -10.08 -4.88 17.46
C GLY A 173 -11.38 -4.43 16.78
N TRP A 174 -11.29 -3.99 15.53
CA TRP A 174 -12.46 -3.64 14.72
C TRP A 174 -13.25 -4.91 14.38
N VAL A 175 -14.39 -5.12 15.06
CA VAL A 175 -15.30 -6.23 14.77
C VAL A 175 -16.18 -5.82 13.59
N PRO A 176 -16.09 -6.50 12.43
CA PRO A 176 -17.02 -6.24 11.32
C PRO A 176 -18.46 -6.44 11.79
N LYS A 177 -19.35 -5.50 11.45
CA LYS A 177 -20.77 -5.63 11.76
C LYS A 177 -21.31 -6.86 11.01
N LYS A 178 -21.67 -7.94 11.71
CA LYS A 178 -22.45 -9.02 11.12
C LYS A 178 -23.79 -8.44 10.67
N MET A 179 -24.16 -8.66 9.42
CA MET A 179 -25.54 -8.45 9.00
C MET A 179 -26.35 -9.60 9.59
N GLU A 180 -26.98 -9.38 10.73
CA GLU A 180 -28.10 -10.21 11.14
C GLU A 180 -29.29 -9.79 10.26
N GLY A 181 -29.92 -10.77 9.60
CA GLY A 181 -30.96 -10.52 8.61
C GLY A 181 -32.09 -9.64 9.16
N GLY A 182 -32.58 -8.75 8.30
CA GLY A 182 -33.70 -7.88 8.64
C GLY A 182 -33.96 -6.79 7.60
N GLU A 183 -34.79 -7.15 6.63
CA GLU A 183 -35.79 -6.35 5.91
C GLU A 183 -35.41 -5.04 5.18
N GLU A 184 -35.91 -4.98 3.94
CA GLU A 184 -35.94 -3.83 3.05
C GLU A 184 -36.52 -2.59 3.74
N GLY A 185 -35.83 -1.46 3.62
CA GLY A 185 -36.33 -0.17 4.09
C GLY A 185 -35.25 0.88 4.05
N GLU A 186 -35.38 1.80 3.10
CA GLU A 186 -34.52 2.95 2.85
C GLU A 186 -34.08 3.65 4.15
N GLY A 187 -32.77 3.72 4.38
CA GLY A 187 -32.19 4.19 5.63
C GLY A 187 -30.93 5.02 5.41
N LEU A 188 -31.11 6.34 5.46
CA LEU A 188 -30.09 7.38 5.54
C LEU A 188 -28.90 6.97 6.45
N TRP A 189 -27.71 6.89 5.86
CA TRP A 189 -26.47 6.54 6.55
C TRP A 189 -26.02 7.67 7.50
N ILE A 190 -26.49 7.63 8.74
CA ILE A 190 -25.92 8.44 9.82
C ILE A 190 -25.53 7.50 10.96
N GLY A 191 -24.22 7.34 11.17
CA GLY A 191 -23.68 6.63 12.32
C GLY A 191 -24.13 7.30 13.63
N ARG A 192 -25.03 6.64 14.37
CA ARG A 192 -25.41 7.09 15.71
C ARG A 192 -24.41 6.56 16.75
N ARG A 193 -23.96 7.48 17.62
CA ARG A 193 -23.19 7.21 18.84
C ARG A 193 -23.93 6.20 19.71
N ARG A 194 -23.21 5.25 20.31
CA ARG A 194 -23.68 4.59 21.53
C ARG A 194 -23.51 5.59 22.67
N ASP A 195 -24.59 6.20 23.10
CA ASP A 195 -24.65 6.84 24.41
C ASP A 195 -24.66 5.72 25.45
N THR A 196 -23.55 5.52 26.15
CA THR A 196 -23.51 4.76 27.39
C THR A 196 -23.52 5.75 28.55
N SER A 197 -24.72 6.14 28.99
CA SER A 197 -24.89 6.72 30.33
C SER A 197 -26.27 6.36 30.87
N PRO A 198 -26.36 5.66 32.02
CA PRO A 198 -27.62 5.54 32.73
C PRO A 198 -27.88 6.87 33.47
N ARG A 199 -28.76 7.72 32.93
CA ARG A 199 -29.31 8.84 33.70
C ARG A 199 -30.31 8.29 34.71
N SER A 200 -29.91 8.29 35.97
CA SER A 200 -30.80 8.09 37.12
C SER A 200 -31.91 9.16 37.10
N PHE A 201 -33.15 8.73 36.99
CA PHE A 201 -34.31 9.55 37.36
C PHE A 201 -34.32 9.70 38.88
N ARG A 202 -34.13 10.92 39.38
CA ARG A 202 -34.61 11.30 40.71
C ARG A 202 -35.99 11.90 40.54
N SER A 203 -37.00 11.20 41.05
CA SER A 203 -38.30 11.74 41.38
C SER A 203 -38.18 12.60 42.65
N GLY A 204 -38.81 13.77 42.63
CA GLY A 204 -38.97 14.63 43.79
C GLY A 204 -40.03 15.67 43.49
N LEU A 205 -41.12 15.61 44.26
CA LEU A 205 -42.20 16.60 44.36
C LEU A 205 -41.65 18.01 44.64
#